data_AF-A0A453BAN6-F1
#
_entry.id   AF-A0A453BAN6-F1
#
_cell.length_a   1.000
_cell.length_b   1.000
_cell.length_c   1.000
_cell.angle_alpha   90.00
_cell.angle_beta   90.00
_cell.angle_gamma   90.00
#
_symmetry.space_group_name_H-M   'P 1'
#
loop_
_entity.id
_entity.type
_entity.pdbx_description
1 polymer ?
#
loop_
_entity_poly.entity_id
_entity_poly.type
_entity_poly.pdbx_seq_one_letter_code
_entity_poly.pdbx_strand_id
1 'polypeptide(L)'
;IRLFPPFIDNDICPLTINNTLLQSCYLRNTEWACGVAVYTGNETKLGMSRGVPEPKLTAMDAMIDKLTGAIFLFQLAVVVVLGSAGNVWKDTEARKQWYVKYDDDEPWYQILVIPLRFELLCSIMIPISIKVLL
;
A
#
# COMPACT_ATOMS: atom_id res chain seq x y z
N ILE A 1 3.04 44.96 39.44
CA ILE A 1 1.91 44.00 39.55
C ILE A 1 2.47 42.67 40.04
N ARG A 2 2.30 42.38 41.34
CA ARG A 2 2.75 41.11 41.94
C ARG A 2 1.75 40.03 41.51
N LEU A 3 2.15 39.21 40.54
CA LEU A 3 1.31 38.17 39.95
C LEU A 3 1.14 36.93 40.84
N PHE A 4 1.90 36.85 41.93
CA PHE A 4 1.91 35.73 42.85
C PHE A 4 1.60 36.23 44.27
N PRO A 5 0.56 35.70 44.95
CA PRO A 5 0.40 35.92 46.39
C PRO A 5 1.63 35.33 47.11
N PRO A 6 1.97 35.81 48.33
CA PRO A 6 3.01 35.19 49.13
C PRO A 6 2.55 33.78 49.47
N PHE A 7 3.13 32.78 48.80
CA PHE A 7 2.91 31.37 49.13
C PHE A 7 3.42 31.18 50.56
N ILE A 8 2.48 30.94 51.47
CA ILE A 8 2.76 30.54 52.84
C ILE A 8 3.46 29.18 52.77
N ASP A 9 4.59 29.10 53.46
CA ASP A 9 5.40 27.90 53.60
C ASP A 9 4.54 26.68 53.97
N ASN A 10 4.57 25.66 53.11
CA ASN A 10 4.17 24.27 53.38
C ASN A 10 2.67 23.88 53.39
N ASP A 11 1.77 24.67 52.80
CA ASP A 11 0.37 24.25 52.61
C ASP A 11 0.20 23.20 51.48
N ILE A 12 -0.42 22.05 51.82
CA ILE A 12 -0.66 20.95 50.88
C ILE A 12 -2.04 21.11 50.24
N CYS A 13 -2.08 21.47 48.96
CA CYS A 13 -3.32 21.59 48.19
C CYS A 13 -3.51 20.39 47.23
N PRO A 14 -4.67 19.70 47.25
CA PRO A 14 -4.92 18.61 46.32
C PRO A 14 -5.16 19.12 44.89
N LEU A 15 -4.44 18.57 43.90
CA LEU A 15 -4.72 18.83 42.49
C LEU A 15 -5.94 18.01 42.03
N THR A 16 -7.00 18.71 41.65
CA THR A 16 -8.22 18.12 41.06
C THR A 16 -8.29 18.45 39.56
N ILE A 17 -9.19 17.81 38.82
CA ILE A 17 -9.38 18.08 37.38
C ILE A 17 -9.69 19.55 37.04
N ASN A 18 -10.32 20.28 37.97
CA ASN A 18 -10.59 21.71 37.84
C ASN A 18 -9.32 22.57 37.79
N ASN A 19 -8.20 22.05 38.31
CA ASN A 19 -6.90 22.71 38.32
C ASN A 19 -6.01 22.26 37.14
N THR A 20 -6.52 21.42 36.23
CA THR A 20 -5.75 20.88 35.11
C THR A 20 -6.32 21.32 33.77
N LEU A 21 -5.46 21.82 32.87
CA LEU A 21 -5.81 22.15 31.49
C LEU A 21 -5.34 21.02 30.56
N LEU A 22 -6.19 20.56 29.65
CA LEU A 22 -5.86 19.51 28.68
C LEU A 22 -5.27 20.09 27.40
N GLN A 23 -4.44 19.30 26.70
CA GLN A 23 -3.69 19.73 25.50
C GLN A 23 -4.57 20.30 24.37
N SER A 24 -5.83 19.87 24.24
CA SER A 24 -6.75 20.33 23.17
C SER A 24 -7.83 21.30 23.66
N CYS A 25 -7.64 21.93 24.82
CA CYS A 25 -8.56 22.96 25.31
C CYS A 25 -8.15 24.34 24.81
N TYR A 26 -9.15 25.14 24.43
CA TYR A 26 -8.96 26.55 24.09
C TYR A 26 -9.44 27.43 25.25
N LEU A 27 -8.56 28.31 25.73
CA LEU A 27 -8.86 29.24 26.81
C LEU A 27 -9.87 30.30 26.31
N ARG A 28 -10.97 30.50 27.02
CA ARG A 28 -11.97 31.53 26.70
C ARG A 28 -12.14 32.47 27.87
N ASN A 29 -12.52 33.71 27.60
CA ASN A 29 -12.89 34.70 28.61
C ASN A 29 -11.77 35.05 29.63
N THR A 30 -10.51 34.87 29.25
CA THR A 30 -9.31 35.16 30.05
C THR A 30 -8.18 35.57 29.10
N GLU A 31 -7.40 36.60 29.46
CA GLU A 31 -6.37 37.18 28.58
C GLU A 31 -5.08 36.34 28.55
N TRP A 32 -4.68 35.80 29.70
CA TRP A 32 -3.52 34.92 29.83
C TRP A 32 -3.71 33.97 31.03
N ALA A 33 -3.01 32.85 31.00
CA ALA A 33 -2.93 31.89 32.10
C ALA A 33 -1.46 31.45 32.27
N CYS A 34 -1.03 31.26 33.52
CA CYS A 34 0.29 30.71 33.85
C CYS A 34 0.10 29.35 34.52
N GLY A 35 0.89 28.35 34.12
CA GLY A 35 0.82 27.00 34.66
C GLY A 35 2.08 26.20 34.35
N VAL A 36 2.20 25.03 34.96
CA VAL A 36 3.33 24.10 34.77
C VAL A 36 2.85 22.88 33.98
N ALA A 37 3.63 22.46 32.99
CA ALA A 37 3.33 21.25 32.22
C ALA A 37 3.58 20.00 33.09
N VAL A 38 2.51 19.29 33.43
CA VAL A 38 2.58 18.03 34.22
C VAL A 38 2.71 16.80 33.31
N TYR A 39 2.00 16.81 32.17
CA TYR A 39 2.03 15.73 31.18
C TYR A 39 2.44 16.27 29.80
N THR A 40 3.23 15.51 29.04
CA THR A 40 3.73 15.91 27.73
C THR A 40 3.58 14.77 26.70
N GLY A 41 3.41 15.13 25.42
CA GLY A 41 3.37 14.16 24.33
C GLY A 41 2.26 13.11 24.47
N ASN A 42 2.66 11.83 24.41
CA ASN A 42 1.75 10.69 24.45
C ASN A 42 1.20 10.38 25.86
N GLU A 43 1.84 10.93 26.89
CA GLU A 43 1.43 10.79 28.30
C GLU A 43 0.27 11.74 28.66
N THR A 44 -0.13 12.65 27.76
CA THR A 44 -1.33 13.46 27.98
C THR A 44 -2.57 12.60 27.84
N LYS A 45 -3.66 12.97 28.54
CA LYS A 45 -4.95 12.25 28.41
C LYS A 45 -5.44 12.13 26.97
N LEU A 46 -5.15 13.15 26.15
CA LEU A 46 -5.46 13.12 24.72
C LEU A 46 -4.52 12.18 23.96
N GLY A 47 -3.22 12.22 24.26
CA GLY A 47 -2.22 11.29 23.73
C GLY A 47 -2.61 9.83 23.97
N MET A 48 -2.98 9.50 25.20
CA MET A 48 -3.42 8.14 25.57
C MET A 48 -4.75 7.74 24.93
N SER A 49 -5.61 8.70 24.57
CA SER A 49 -6.87 8.44 23.86
C SER A 49 -6.67 8.30 22.34
N ARG A 50 -5.51 8.67 21.80
CA ARG A 50 -5.19 8.47 20.38
C ARG A 50 -4.84 7.01 20.17
N GLY A 51 -5.72 6.29 19.49
CA GLY A 51 -5.39 4.95 18.98
C GLY A 51 -4.23 5.00 18.00
N VAL A 52 -3.53 3.88 17.84
CA VAL A 52 -2.58 3.69 16.75
C VAL A 52 -3.33 3.93 15.44
N PRO A 53 -2.82 4.76 14.51
CA PRO A 53 -3.48 4.97 13.23
C PRO A 53 -3.52 3.64 12.48
N GLU A 54 -4.71 3.05 12.38
CA GLU A 54 -4.90 1.86 11.56
C GLU A 54 -4.71 2.23 10.09
N PRO A 55 -3.92 1.45 9.33
CA PRO A 55 -3.82 1.67 7.89
C PRO A 55 -5.21 1.51 7.30
N LYS A 56 -5.71 2.57 6.66
CA LYS A 56 -6.98 2.57 5.93
C LYS A 56 -6.80 1.80 4.63
N LEU A 57 -6.60 0.48 4.74
CA LEU A 57 -6.70 -0.43 3.61
C LEU A 57 -8.18 -0.51 3.25
N THR A 58 -8.53 0.09 2.14
CA THR A 58 -9.91 0.05 1.63
C THR A 58 -10.26 -1.38 1.27
N ALA A 59 -11.49 -1.84 1.55
CA ALA A 59 -11.98 -3.14 1.10
C ALA A 59 -11.83 -3.35 -0.43
N MET A 60 -11.73 -2.25 -1.17
CA MET A 60 -11.44 -2.21 -2.60
C MET A 60 -10.05 -2.77 -2.95
N ASP A 61 -9.03 -2.58 -2.10
CA ASP A 61 -7.66 -3.03 -2.36
C ASP A 61 -7.61 -4.57 -2.42
N ALA A 62 -8.35 -5.23 -1.52
CA ALA A 62 -8.48 -6.68 -1.49
C ALA A 62 -9.24 -7.23 -2.73
N MET A 63 -10.25 -6.49 -3.22
CA MET A 63 -10.98 -6.87 -4.43
C MET A 63 -10.10 -6.77 -5.67
N ILE A 64 -9.27 -5.72 -5.76
CA ILE A 64 -8.34 -5.51 -6.86
C ILE A 64 -7.29 -6.61 -6.90
N ASP A 65 -6.71 -6.98 -5.76
CA ASP A 65 -5.72 -8.06 -5.72
C ASP A 65 -6.30 -9.39 -6.22
N LYS A 66 -7.55 -9.70 -5.85
CA LYS A 66 -8.27 -10.88 -6.35
C LYS A 66 -8.51 -10.85 -7.86
N LEU A 67 -8.89 -9.69 -8.40
CA LEU A 67 -9.09 -9.51 -9.85
C LEU A 67 -7.77 -9.62 -10.62
N THR A 68 -6.69 -9.04 -10.10
CA THR A 68 -5.33 -9.18 -10.68
C THR A 68 -4.91 -10.65 -10.76
N GLY A 69 -5.14 -11.43 -9.70
CA GLY A 69 -4.87 -12.86 -9.70
C GLY A 69 -5.68 -13.62 -10.78
N ALA A 70 -6.95 -13.28 -10.95
CA ALA A 70 -7.81 -13.90 -11.97
C ALA A 70 -7.33 -13.60 -13.41
N ILE A 71 -6.93 -12.36 -13.68
CA ILE A 71 -6.40 -11.93 -15.00
C ILE A 71 -5.07 -12.65 -15.30
N PHE A 72 -4.20 -12.81 -14.31
CA PHE A 72 -2.93 -13.53 -14.47
C PHE A 72 -3.14 -15.00 -14.86
N LEU A 73 -4.08 -15.69 -14.20
CA LEU A 73 -4.42 -17.08 -14.56
C LEU A 73 -5.02 -17.18 -15.96
N PHE A 74 -5.89 -16.25 -16.33
CA PHE A 74 -6.44 -16.18 -17.68
C PHE A 74 -5.35 -15.95 -18.73
N GLN A 75 -4.41 -15.05 -18.46
CA GLN A 75 -3.26 -14.78 -19.34
C GLN A 75 -2.41 -16.04 -19.56
N LEU A 76 -2.07 -16.75 -18.48
CA LEU A 76 -1.29 -17.98 -18.57
C LEU A 76 -2.00 -19.04 -19.42
N ALA A 77 -3.32 -19.18 -19.29
CA ALA A 77 -4.11 -20.09 -20.12
C ALA A 77 -4.06 -19.70 -21.61
N VAL A 78 -4.21 -18.41 -21.93
CA VAL A 78 -4.13 -17.89 -23.31
C VAL A 78 -2.75 -18.15 -23.92
N VAL A 79 -1.67 -17.92 -23.16
CA VAL A 79 -0.30 -18.14 -23.64
C VAL A 79 -0.01 -19.62 -23.88
N VAL A 80 -0.52 -20.53 -23.05
CA VAL A 80 -0.38 -21.97 -23.28
C VAL A 80 -1.10 -22.40 -24.56
N VAL A 81 -2.33 -21.91 -24.78
CA VAL A 81 -3.12 -22.24 -25.98
C VAL A 81 -2.50 -21.67 -27.24
N LEU A 82 -2.15 -20.39 -27.27
CA LEU A 82 -1.56 -19.74 -28.44
C LEU A 82 -0.13 -20.20 -28.69
N GLY A 83 0.66 -20.42 -27.63
CA GLY A 83 2.02 -20.92 -27.71
C GLY A 83 2.10 -22.36 -28.25
N SER A 84 1.20 -23.24 -27.82
CA SER A 84 1.11 -24.60 -28.35
C SER A 84 0.63 -24.61 -29.81
N ALA A 85 -0.38 -23.82 -30.16
CA ALA A 85 -0.83 -23.66 -31.55
C ALA A 85 0.28 -23.10 -32.46
N GLY A 86 1.06 -22.13 -31.97
CA GLY A 86 2.21 -21.56 -32.67
C GLY A 86 3.33 -22.58 -32.91
N ASN A 87 3.63 -23.44 -31.92
CA ASN A 87 4.60 -24.53 -32.08
C ASN A 87 4.13 -25.54 -33.14
N VAL A 88 2.86 -25.97 -33.10
CA VAL A 88 2.30 -26.92 -34.09
C VAL A 88 2.33 -26.33 -35.50
N TRP A 89 1.99 -25.04 -35.64
CA TRP A 89 2.04 -24.35 -36.92
C TRP A 89 3.48 -24.21 -37.46
N LYS A 90 4.45 -23.96 -36.57
CA LYS A 90 5.88 -23.92 -36.93
C LYS A 90 6.32 -25.23 -37.58
N ASP A 91 5.99 -26.35 -36.95
CA ASP A 91 6.44 -27.67 -37.40
C ASP A 91 5.73 -28.14 -38.67
N THR A 92 4.47 -27.75 -38.86
CA THR A 92 3.64 -28.22 -39.98
C THR A 92 3.77 -27.35 -41.24
N GLU A 93 3.75 -26.02 -41.09
CA GLU A 93 3.63 -25.10 -42.23
C GLU A 93 4.85 -24.21 -42.40
N ALA A 94 5.47 -23.74 -41.31
CA ALA A 94 6.59 -22.80 -41.40
C ALA A 94 7.86 -23.45 -41.99
N ARG A 95 8.14 -24.72 -41.64
CA ARG A 95 9.28 -25.48 -42.21
C ARG A 95 9.17 -25.75 -43.71
N LYS A 96 7.96 -25.65 -44.30
CA LYS A 96 7.75 -25.85 -45.74
C LYS A 96 8.02 -24.57 -46.56
N GLN A 97 8.13 -23.41 -45.90
CA GLN A 97 8.29 -22.12 -46.57
C GLN A 97 9.78 -21.88 -46.87
N TRP A 98 10.14 -21.71 -48.14
CA TRP A 98 11.53 -21.57 -48.59
C TRP A 98 12.29 -20.36 -47.98
N TYR A 99 11.57 -19.35 -47.53
CA TYR A 99 12.13 -18.12 -46.95
C TYR A 99 12.31 -18.19 -45.43
N VAL A 100 11.69 -19.17 -44.75
CA VAL A 100 11.79 -19.33 -43.30
C VAL A 100 12.83 -20.40 -43.00
N LYS A 101 14.08 -19.97 -42.80
CA LYS A 101 15.17 -20.86 -42.42
C LYS A 101 15.12 -21.17 -40.93
N TYR A 102 14.80 -22.40 -40.59
CA TYR A 102 15.05 -22.98 -39.27
C TYR A 102 16.26 -23.91 -39.38
N ASP A 103 17.19 -23.83 -38.44
CA ASP A 103 18.30 -24.78 -38.33
C ASP A 103 17.77 -26.16 -37.89
N ASP A 104 18.32 -27.25 -38.41
CA ASP A 104 17.92 -28.61 -38.02
C ASP A 104 18.39 -28.95 -36.58
N ASP A 105 19.48 -28.33 -36.12
CA ASP A 105 19.98 -28.41 -34.75
C ASP A 105 19.23 -27.42 -33.83
N GLU A 106 17.90 -27.54 -33.75
CA GLU A 106 17.10 -26.74 -32.81
C GLU A 106 17.31 -27.21 -31.36
N PRO A 107 17.78 -26.34 -30.46
CA PRO A 107 17.88 -26.66 -29.04
C PRO A 107 16.50 -26.73 -28.37
N TRP A 108 16.40 -27.56 -27.33
CA TRP A 108 15.15 -27.87 -26.61
C TRP A 108 14.38 -26.64 -26.07
N TYR A 109 15.04 -25.49 -25.89
CA TYR A 109 14.42 -24.26 -25.41
C TYR A 109 13.54 -23.55 -26.45
N GLN A 110 13.64 -23.87 -27.74
CA GLN A 110 12.83 -23.20 -28.78
C GLN A 110 11.32 -23.40 -28.60
N ILE A 111 10.91 -24.54 -28.03
CA ILE A 111 9.52 -24.84 -27.68
C ILE A 111 8.97 -23.82 -26.68
N LEU A 112 9.82 -23.27 -25.81
CA LEU A 112 9.46 -22.30 -24.79
C LEU A 112 9.55 -20.85 -25.29
N VAL A 113 10.40 -20.56 -26.28
CA VAL A 113 10.59 -19.22 -26.85
C VAL A 113 9.31 -18.67 -27.49
N ILE A 114 8.54 -19.51 -28.19
CA ILE A 114 7.30 -19.08 -28.86
C ILE A 114 6.21 -18.69 -27.84
N PRO A 115 5.87 -19.52 -26.84
CA PRO A 115 5.01 -19.12 -25.71
C PRO A 115 5.49 -17.85 -25.01
N LEU A 116 6.79 -17.73 -24.74
CA LEU A 116 7.35 -16.56 -24.05
C LEU A 116 7.16 -15.25 -24.85
N ARG A 117 7.20 -15.32 -26.19
CA ARG A 117 6.89 -14.16 -27.04
C ARG A 117 5.42 -13.75 -26.95
N PHE A 118 4.50 -14.73 -26.90
CA PHE A 118 3.08 -14.45 -26.69
C PHE A 118 2.81 -13.87 -25.29
N GLU A 119 3.53 -14.32 -24.26
CA GLU A 119 3.47 -13.75 -22.91
C GLU A 119 3.84 -12.26 -22.91
N LEU A 120 4.94 -11.89 -23.57
CA LEU A 120 5.35 -10.48 -23.67
C LEU A 120 4.32 -9.62 -24.40
N LEU A 121 3.67 -10.16 -25.44
CA LEU A 121 2.61 -9.46 -26.18
C LEU A 121 1.34 -9.30 -25.32
N CYS A 122 0.99 -10.30 -24.52
CA CYS A 122 -0.17 -10.26 -23.62
C CYS A 122 0.08 -9.51 -22.31
N SER A 123 1.33 -9.18 -21.96
CA SER A 123 1.70 -8.48 -20.72
C SER A 123 1.03 -7.11 -20.56
N ILE A 124 0.55 -6.49 -21.63
CA ILE A 124 -0.20 -5.22 -21.59
C ILE A 124 -1.62 -5.39 -21.03
N MET A 125 -2.12 -6.63 -20.92
CA MET A 125 -3.45 -6.96 -20.41
C MET A 125 -3.51 -6.90 -18.88
N ILE A 126 -2.38 -7.06 -18.18
CA ILE A 126 -2.30 -6.84 -16.74
C ILE A 126 -2.24 -5.33 -16.53
N PRO A 127 -3.25 -4.70 -15.90
CA PRO A 127 -3.20 -3.28 -15.62
C PRO A 127 -2.24 -3.03 -14.46
N ILE A 128 -0.93 -3.03 -14.74
CA ILE A 128 0.14 -2.76 -13.76
C ILE A 128 -0.04 -1.37 -13.13
N SER A 129 -0.64 -0.44 -13.88
CA SER A 129 -0.93 0.92 -13.42
C SER A 129 -2.01 1.02 -12.35
N ILE A 130 -2.87 0.01 -12.18
CA ILE A 130 -4.04 0.13 -11.30
C ILE A 130 -3.65 0.27 -9.82
N LYS A 131 -2.54 -0.37 -9.40
CA LYS A 131 -2.03 -0.26 -8.02
C LYS A 131 -1.28 1.05 -7.74
N VAL A 132 -0.85 1.78 -8.76
CA VAL A 132 -0.14 3.07 -8.64
C VAL A 132 -1.09 4.25 -8.79
N LEU A 133 -2.22 4.04 -9.48
CA LEU A 133 -3.24 5.05 -9.72
C LEU A 133 -4.25 5.21 -8.56
N LEU A 134 -4.30 4.21 -7.67
CA LEU A 134 -5.07 4.20 -6.42
C LEU A 134 -4.21 4.71 -5.26
#